data_AF-A0A353HCQ6-F1
#
_entry.id   AF-A0A353HCQ6-F1
#
_cell.length_a   1.000
_cell.length_b   1.000
_cell.length_c   1.000
_cell.angle_alpha   90.00
_cell.angle_beta   90.00
_cell.angle_gamma   90.00
#
_symmetry.space_group_name_H-M   'P 1'
#
loop_
_entity.id
_entity.type
_entity.pdbx_description
1 polymer ?
#
loop_
_entity_poly.entity_id
_entity_poly.type
_entity_poly.pdbx_seq_one_letter_code
_entity_poly.pdbx_strand_id
1 'polypeptide(L)'
;MENFVVRFAELNVKILCVSPKIKLFCEDFLVENAENIDITIISSMDNARELFERGEGSLDYCEMLDVFRKIAEKLPSFNRCVFHGASIKYKENGIIFCAESGVGKTTHISLWHKNLNTLKVINGDKPVLWIKYGGVYACGNPWRGKEGFGGKIIQKVTSFCFLERGKDNNIKKIEKDEELKLLLKQIYLPNEEKAMQKTFDFLEELVKIPAYKLKCNMNSDAFKVAFNGLIKSER
;
A
#
# COMPACT_ATOMS: atom_id res chain seq x y z
N MET A 1 20.62 -6.51 19.01
CA MET A 1 19.20 -6.53 18.64
C MET A 1 18.69 -5.11 18.83
N GLU A 2 18.32 -4.46 17.75
CA GLU A 2 17.66 -3.17 17.79
C GLU A 2 16.28 -3.29 18.42
N ASN A 3 15.84 -2.22 19.07
CA ASN A 3 14.52 -2.09 19.65
C ASN A 3 14.06 -0.65 19.46
N PHE A 4 12.99 -0.46 18.72
CA PHE A 4 12.43 0.86 18.41
C PHE A 4 10.93 0.76 18.14
N VAL A 5 10.27 1.91 18.14
CA VAL A 5 8.84 2.04 17.86
C VAL A 5 8.67 2.90 16.62
N VAL A 6 7.82 2.43 15.71
CA VAL A 6 7.36 3.20 14.56
C VAL A 6 5.86 3.45 14.67
N ARG A 7 5.39 4.58 14.16
CA ARG A 7 3.95 4.89 14.11
C ARG A 7 3.48 5.12 12.69
N PHE A 8 2.58 4.27 12.22
CA PHE A 8 1.88 4.42 10.94
C PHE A 8 0.46 3.86 11.04
N ALA A 9 -0.44 4.32 10.17
CA ALA A 9 -1.86 3.98 10.22
C ALA A 9 -2.47 4.12 11.64
N GLU A 10 -2.03 5.10 12.43
CA GLU A 10 -2.39 5.30 13.84
C GLU A 10 -2.09 4.12 14.79
N LEU A 11 -1.16 3.24 14.45
CA LEU A 11 -0.67 2.18 15.33
C LEU A 11 0.79 2.39 15.71
N ASN A 12 1.09 2.22 16.99
CA ASN A 12 2.45 2.12 17.50
C ASN A 12 2.92 0.67 17.40
N VAL A 13 3.88 0.42 16.51
CA VAL A 13 4.46 -0.90 16.26
C VAL A 13 5.87 -0.93 16.83
N LYS A 14 6.06 -1.73 17.88
CA LYS A 14 7.37 -2.02 18.45
C LYS A 14 8.05 -3.12 17.63
N ILE A 15 9.27 -2.86 17.18
CA ILE A 15 10.05 -3.78 16.36
C ILE A 15 11.33 -4.14 17.12
N LEU A 16 11.53 -5.44 17.32
CA LEU A 16 12.78 -6.02 17.80
C LEU A 16 13.40 -6.79 16.63
N CYS A 17 14.57 -6.34 16.17
CA CYS A 17 15.23 -6.94 15.01
C CYS A 17 16.74 -7.00 15.16
N VAL A 18 17.38 -7.84 14.36
CA VAL A 18 18.82 -8.07 14.41
C VAL A 18 19.57 -6.99 13.63
N SER A 19 19.13 -6.70 12.40
CA SER A 19 19.80 -5.72 11.55
C SER A 19 19.47 -4.27 11.95
N PRO A 20 20.49 -3.41 12.17
CA PRO A 20 20.29 -1.99 12.43
C PRO A 20 19.75 -1.23 11.22
N LYS A 21 19.86 -1.80 10.01
CA LYS A 21 19.36 -1.18 8.79
C LYS A 21 17.85 -1.04 8.76
N ILE A 22 17.12 -1.87 9.50
CA ILE A 22 15.65 -1.80 9.56
C ILE A 22 15.21 -0.53 10.32
N LYS A 23 15.95 -0.14 11.37
CA LYS A 23 15.69 1.11 12.10
C LYS A 23 15.93 2.33 11.20
N LEU A 24 17.05 2.34 10.47
CA LEU A 24 17.37 3.37 9.47
C LEU A 24 16.30 3.44 8.38
N PHE A 25 15.87 2.28 7.86
CA PHE A 25 14.79 2.19 6.87
C PHE A 25 13.47 2.81 7.36
N CYS A 26 13.21 2.72 8.68
CA CYS A 26 12.01 3.24 9.30
C CYS A 26 12.13 4.67 9.84
N GLU A 27 13.24 5.38 9.59
CA GLU A 27 13.59 6.64 10.27
C GLU A 27 12.46 7.68 10.24
N ASP A 28 11.82 7.84 9.08
CA ASP A 28 10.73 8.78 8.86
C ASP A 28 9.53 8.52 9.78
N PHE A 29 9.37 7.29 10.30
CA PHE A 29 8.23 6.83 11.09
C PHE A 29 8.56 6.54 12.55
N LEU A 30 9.81 6.77 12.99
CA LEU A 30 10.21 6.58 14.39
C LEU A 30 9.40 7.48 15.33
N VAL A 31 9.12 6.96 16.51
CA VAL A 31 8.50 7.70 17.61
C VAL A 31 9.33 7.48 18.87
N GLU A 32 9.74 8.59 19.48
CA GLU A 32 10.35 8.59 20.81
C GLU A 32 9.25 8.51 21.87
N ASN A 33 9.48 7.72 22.92
CA ASN A 33 8.61 7.65 24.11
C ASN A 33 7.13 7.36 23.79
N ALA A 34 6.84 6.34 22.98
CA ALA A 34 5.46 5.93 22.72
C ALA A 34 4.73 5.51 24.01
N GLU A 35 3.60 6.16 24.30
CA GLU A 35 2.80 5.94 25.52
C GLU A 35 2.17 4.54 25.58
N ASN A 36 1.79 3.99 24.43
CA ASN A 36 1.19 2.67 24.28
C ASN A 36 1.80 1.91 23.09
N ILE A 37 1.83 0.58 23.16
CA ILE A 37 2.28 -0.29 22.07
C ILE A 37 1.10 -1.16 21.62
N ASP A 38 0.71 -1.03 20.36
CA ASP A 38 -0.43 -1.77 19.79
C ASP A 38 0.01 -3.12 19.24
N ILE A 39 1.18 -3.17 18.57
CA ILE A 39 1.74 -4.38 17.97
C ILE A 39 3.20 -4.50 18.39
N THR A 40 3.62 -5.70 18.80
CA THR A 40 5.04 -6.02 19.00
C THR A 40 5.46 -7.11 18.02
N ILE A 41 6.52 -6.84 17.27
CA ILE A 41 7.11 -7.75 16.29
C ILE A 41 8.52 -8.11 16.73
N ILE A 42 8.80 -9.40 16.72
CA ILE A 42 10.13 -9.94 16.95
C ILE A 42 10.56 -10.64 15.67
N SER A 43 11.58 -10.10 15.03
CA SER A 43 12.25 -10.72 13.91
C SER A 43 13.20 -11.83 14.38
N SER A 44 13.39 -12.86 13.56
CA SER A 44 14.41 -13.88 13.76
C SER A 44 15.25 -14.03 12.49
N MET A 45 16.54 -14.33 12.66
CA MET A 45 17.41 -14.58 11.51
C MET A 45 17.06 -15.88 10.78
N ASP A 46 16.38 -16.82 11.43
CA ASP A 46 16.03 -18.09 10.81
C ASP A 46 15.01 -17.89 9.69
N ASN A 47 13.95 -17.11 9.92
CA ASN A 47 13.00 -16.73 8.87
C ASN A 47 13.69 -15.94 7.75
N ALA A 48 14.57 -15.01 8.11
CA ALA A 48 15.31 -14.22 7.13
C ALA A 48 16.23 -15.09 6.25
N ARG A 49 16.86 -16.12 6.82
CA ARG A 49 17.69 -17.09 6.09
C ARG A 49 16.86 -17.94 5.14
N GLU A 50 15.70 -18.42 5.56
CA GLU A 50 14.81 -19.17 4.67
C GLU A 50 14.39 -18.35 3.44
N LEU A 51 14.08 -17.06 3.63
CA LEU A 51 13.78 -16.15 2.53
C LEU A 51 15.01 -15.87 1.65
N PHE A 52 16.19 -15.73 2.28
CA PHE A 52 17.45 -15.53 1.56
C PHE A 52 17.81 -16.73 0.69
N GLU A 53 17.65 -17.96 1.20
CA GLU A 53 17.89 -19.21 0.46
C GLU A 53 16.94 -19.39 -0.74
N ARG A 54 15.75 -18.79 -0.68
CA ARG A 54 14.81 -18.71 -1.81
C ARG A 54 15.16 -17.63 -2.84
N GLY A 55 16.22 -16.85 -2.61
CA GLY A 55 16.70 -15.81 -3.52
C GLY A 55 15.90 -14.50 -3.44
N GLU A 56 15.23 -14.21 -2.32
CA GLU A 56 14.37 -13.02 -2.16
C GLU A 56 15.17 -11.70 -2.05
N GLY A 57 16.50 -11.75 -1.92
CA GLY A 57 17.36 -10.57 -1.91
C GLY A 57 18.54 -10.69 -0.95
N SER A 58 18.99 -9.57 -0.40
CA SER A 58 19.99 -9.59 0.68
C SER A 58 19.37 -10.08 1.99
N LEU A 59 20.20 -10.57 2.91
CA LEU A 59 19.73 -11.04 4.21
C LEU A 59 19.04 -9.93 5.02
N ASP A 60 19.54 -8.69 4.95
CA ASP A 60 18.89 -7.52 5.58
C ASP A 60 17.50 -7.25 4.98
N TYR A 61 17.36 -7.38 3.66
CA TYR A 61 16.08 -7.21 2.99
C TYR A 61 15.10 -8.34 3.36
N CYS A 62 15.59 -9.57 3.49
CA CYS A 62 14.79 -10.70 3.94
C CYS A 62 14.29 -10.50 5.38
N GLU A 63 15.12 -9.97 6.28
CA GLU A 63 14.69 -9.61 7.63
C GLU A 63 13.63 -8.50 7.60
N MET A 64 13.83 -7.47 6.78
CA MET A 64 12.84 -6.40 6.57
C MET A 64 11.49 -6.95 6.06
N LEU A 65 11.52 -7.95 5.16
CA LEU A 65 10.32 -8.63 4.67
C LEU A 65 9.64 -9.46 5.76
N ASP A 66 10.39 -10.19 6.58
CA ASP A 66 9.85 -10.95 7.71
C ASP A 66 9.12 -10.04 8.70
N VAL A 67 9.75 -8.92 9.08
CA VAL A 67 9.13 -7.91 9.95
C VAL A 67 7.80 -7.45 9.36
N PHE A 68 7.76 -7.08 8.08
CA PHE A 68 6.53 -6.56 7.47
C PHE A 68 5.43 -7.61 7.35
N ARG A 69 5.78 -8.86 7.01
CA ARG A 69 4.82 -9.96 6.97
C ARG A 69 4.21 -10.21 8.34
N LYS A 70 5.03 -10.22 9.39
CA LYS A 70 4.54 -10.36 10.78
C LYS A 70 3.62 -9.20 11.19
N ILE A 71 3.89 -7.98 10.73
CA ILE A 71 2.96 -6.85 10.89
C ILE A 71 1.64 -7.13 10.14
N ALA A 72 1.73 -7.54 8.87
CA ALA A 72 0.57 -7.80 8.02
C ALA A 72 -0.38 -8.86 8.61
N GLU A 73 0.16 -9.90 9.26
CA GLU A 73 -0.62 -10.90 10.00
C GLU A 73 -1.42 -10.31 11.18
N LYS A 74 -0.93 -9.22 11.79
CA LYS A 74 -1.57 -8.59 12.95
C LYS A 74 -2.55 -7.49 12.57
N LEU A 75 -2.37 -6.82 11.42
CA LEU A 75 -3.20 -5.69 11.00
C LEU A 75 -4.72 -5.99 10.95
N PRO A 76 -5.20 -7.19 10.53
CA PRO A 76 -6.63 -7.47 10.47
C PRO A 76 -7.33 -7.34 11.82
N SER A 77 -6.66 -7.61 12.95
CA SER A 77 -7.28 -7.43 14.28
C SER A 77 -7.60 -5.97 14.61
N PHE A 78 -7.01 -5.03 13.87
CA PHE A 78 -7.20 -3.60 13.97
C PHE A 78 -7.98 -3.01 12.78
N ASN A 79 -8.75 -3.81 12.04
CA ASN A 79 -9.48 -3.39 10.84
C ASN A 79 -8.56 -2.74 9.79
N ARG A 80 -7.39 -3.33 9.58
CA ARG A 80 -6.37 -2.86 8.63
C ARG A 80 -5.87 -4.03 7.78
N CYS A 81 -5.45 -3.77 6.55
CA CYS A 81 -4.80 -4.78 5.71
C CYS A 81 -3.65 -4.16 4.90
N VAL A 82 -2.66 -4.96 4.56
CA VAL A 82 -1.67 -4.56 3.54
C VAL A 82 -2.30 -4.75 2.17
N PHE A 83 -2.15 -3.75 1.31
CA PHE A 83 -2.63 -3.79 -0.07
C PHE A 83 -1.50 -3.43 -1.03
N HIS A 84 -1.26 -4.26 -2.03
CA HIS A 84 -0.26 -4.03 -3.06
C HIS A 84 -0.79 -3.03 -4.10
N GLY A 85 -0.20 -1.85 -4.14
CA GLY A 85 -0.59 -0.77 -5.03
C GLY A 85 0.09 0.53 -4.63
N ALA A 86 0.09 1.51 -5.53
CA ALA A 86 0.65 2.81 -5.23
C ALA A 86 -0.47 3.81 -4.98
N SER A 87 -0.45 4.44 -3.81
CA SER A 87 -1.51 5.32 -3.33
C SER A 87 -1.09 6.78 -3.37
N ILE A 88 -1.95 7.63 -3.92
CA ILE A 88 -1.73 9.07 -4.06
C ILE A 88 -2.91 9.86 -3.47
N LYS A 89 -2.62 11.10 -3.09
CA LYS A 89 -3.59 12.11 -2.69
C LYS A 89 -3.54 13.29 -3.67
N TYR A 90 -4.68 13.65 -4.23
CA TYR A 90 -4.88 14.90 -4.94
C TYR A 90 -6.20 15.56 -4.50
N LYS A 91 -6.10 16.72 -3.84
CA LYS A 91 -7.22 17.34 -3.11
C LYS A 91 -7.85 16.30 -2.15
N GLU A 92 -9.16 16.09 -2.22
CA GLU A 92 -9.89 15.10 -1.42
C GLU A 92 -9.87 13.68 -1.99
N ASN A 93 -9.21 13.47 -3.14
CA ASN A 93 -9.18 12.17 -3.82
C ASN A 93 -7.98 11.34 -3.36
N GLY A 94 -8.26 10.18 -2.77
CA GLY A 94 -7.28 9.12 -2.53
C GLY A 94 -7.40 8.05 -3.61
N ILE A 95 -6.40 7.95 -4.48
CA ILE A 95 -6.40 6.98 -5.60
C ILE A 95 -5.35 5.92 -5.35
N ILE A 96 -5.71 4.65 -5.56
CA ILE A 96 -4.76 3.53 -5.50
C ILE A 96 -4.59 2.95 -6.90
N PHE A 97 -3.37 3.06 -7.43
CA PHE A 97 -2.96 2.43 -8.67
C PHE A 97 -2.52 0.98 -8.42
N CYS A 98 -3.19 0.06 -9.07
CA CYS A 98 -2.93 -1.37 -9.02
C CYS A 98 -2.33 -1.79 -10.35
N ALA A 99 -1.32 -2.64 -10.34
CA ALA A 99 -0.78 -3.21 -11.57
C ALA A 99 -0.02 -4.48 -11.24
N GLU A 100 0.04 -5.40 -12.21
CA GLU A 100 0.95 -6.53 -12.17
C GLU A 100 2.40 -6.06 -12.00
N SER A 101 3.25 -6.91 -11.44
CA SER A 101 4.66 -6.56 -11.22
C SER A 101 5.33 -6.20 -12.55
N GLY A 102 6.06 -5.08 -12.58
CA GLY A 102 6.68 -4.55 -13.82
C GLY A 102 5.74 -3.71 -14.71
N VAL A 103 4.47 -3.56 -14.36
CA VAL A 103 3.52 -2.71 -15.09
C VAL A 103 3.44 -1.32 -14.45
N GLY A 104 4.44 -0.47 -14.75
CA GLY A 104 4.31 1.00 -14.85
C GLY A 104 3.75 1.84 -13.68
N LYS A 105 3.49 1.29 -12.47
CA LYS A 105 2.94 2.07 -11.32
C LYS A 105 3.73 3.35 -11.06
N THR A 106 5.05 3.23 -10.91
CA THR A 106 5.98 4.35 -10.71
C THR A 106 5.99 5.31 -11.89
N THR A 107 5.95 4.78 -13.12
CA THR A 107 5.87 5.60 -14.34
C THR A 107 4.62 6.46 -14.32
N HIS A 108 3.49 5.89 -13.92
CA HIS A 108 2.20 6.59 -13.86
C HIS A 108 2.17 7.63 -12.74
N ILE A 109 2.71 7.34 -11.56
CA ILE A 109 2.88 8.33 -10.48
C ILE A 109 3.77 9.49 -10.94
N SER A 110 4.86 9.20 -11.64
CA SER A 110 5.76 10.23 -12.19
C SER A 110 5.06 11.11 -13.22
N LEU A 111 4.19 10.55 -14.05
CA LEU A 111 3.34 11.32 -14.97
C LEU A 111 2.39 12.24 -14.22
N TRP A 112 1.77 11.77 -13.14
CA TRP A 112 0.92 12.62 -12.30
C TRP A 112 1.71 13.75 -11.63
N HIS A 113 2.90 13.48 -11.09
CA HIS A 113 3.76 14.52 -10.50
C HIS A 113 4.14 15.60 -11.51
N LYS A 114 4.46 15.22 -12.76
CA LYS A 114 4.82 16.18 -13.82
C LYS A 114 3.67 17.13 -14.18
N ASN A 115 2.42 16.71 -13.98
CA ASN A 115 1.24 17.50 -14.35
C ASN A 115 0.56 18.17 -13.15
N LEU A 116 0.83 17.73 -11.91
CA LEU A 116 0.14 18.19 -10.71
C LEU A 116 1.12 18.55 -9.59
N ASN A 117 1.36 19.85 -9.41
CA ASN A 117 2.28 20.37 -8.39
C ASN A 117 1.86 20.06 -6.94
N THR A 118 0.57 19.82 -6.69
CA THR A 118 0.02 19.55 -5.34
C THR A 118 -0.21 18.07 -5.05
N LEU A 119 0.26 17.17 -5.92
CA LEU A 119 0.15 15.74 -5.73
C LEU A 119 1.01 15.27 -4.55
N LYS A 120 0.45 14.42 -3.68
CA LYS A 120 1.22 13.75 -2.63
C LYS A 120 1.14 12.24 -2.79
N VAL A 121 2.27 11.55 -2.64
CA VAL A 121 2.28 10.08 -2.56
C VAL A 121 2.06 9.66 -1.11
N ILE A 122 1.06 8.81 -0.88
CA ILE A 122 0.76 8.24 0.43
C ILE A 122 1.71 7.07 0.70
N ASN A 123 1.76 6.11 -0.23
CA ASN A 123 2.70 4.99 -0.25
C ASN A 123 2.88 4.48 -1.69
N GLY A 124 4.12 4.26 -2.13
CA GLY A 124 4.45 3.87 -3.49
C GLY A 124 4.29 2.39 -3.86
N ASP A 125 4.02 1.49 -2.90
CA ASP A 125 4.03 0.04 -3.16
C ASP A 125 3.03 -0.77 -2.32
N LYS A 126 3.04 -0.61 -0.99
CA LYS A 126 2.23 -1.41 -0.07
C LYS A 126 1.54 -0.53 0.99
N PRO A 127 0.62 0.37 0.62
CA PRO A 127 -0.19 1.09 1.61
C PRO A 127 -0.87 0.14 2.58
N VAL A 128 -1.02 0.60 3.81
CA VAL A 128 -1.94 -0.03 4.75
C VAL A 128 -3.30 0.60 4.53
N LEU A 129 -4.30 -0.21 4.21
CA LEU A 129 -5.68 0.24 4.16
C LEU A 129 -6.31 0.07 5.53
N TRP A 130 -7.22 0.99 5.86
CA TRP A 130 -7.84 1.06 7.16
C TRP A 130 -9.32 1.40 7.03
N ILE A 131 -10.19 0.56 7.62
CA ILE A 131 -11.62 0.86 7.73
C ILE A 131 -11.83 1.68 9.00
N LYS A 132 -12.25 2.94 8.82
CA LYS A 132 -12.67 3.84 9.90
C LYS A 132 -13.64 4.89 9.38
N TYR A 133 -14.39 5.55 10.27
CA TYR A 133 -15.24 6.69 9.95
C TYR A 133 -16.24 6.44 8.79
N GLY A 134 -16.71 5.20 8.62
CA GLY A 134 -17.61 4.82 7.53
C GLY A 134 -16.96 4.80 6.13
N GLY A 135 -15.63 4.60 6.05
CA GLY A 135 -14.94 4.43 4.77
C GLY A 135 -13.57 3.76 4.91
N VAL A 136 -12.91 3.62 3.77
CA VAL A 136 -11.55 3.04 3.69
C VAL A 136 -10.55 4.16 3.48
N TYR A 137 -9.45 4.11 4.21
CA TYR A 137 -8.37 5.10 4.17
C TYR A 137 -7.06 4.42 3.79
N ALA A 138 -6.31 5.02 2.86
CA ALA A 138 -4.95 4.62 2.55
C ALA A 138 -3.99 5.33 3.51
N CYS A 139 -3.11 4.56 4.14
CA CYS A 139 -2.12 5.04 5.10
C CYS A 139 -0.71 4.77 4.57
N GLY A 140 0.13 5.80 4.61
CA GLY A 140 1.56 5.65 4.38
C GLY A 140 2.23 4.86 5.50
N ASN A 141 3.32 4.18 5.15
CA ASN A 141 4.13 3.36 6.06
C ASN A 141 5.56 3.23 5.49
N PRO A 142 6.54 2.69 6.24
CA PRO A 142 7.93 2.58 5.79
C PRO A 142 8.12 1.78 4.49
N TRP A 143 7.29 0.76 4.22
CA TRP A 143 7.40 -0.12 3.05
C TRP A 143 6.77 0.52 1.81
N ARG A 144 7.53 1.43 1.19
CA ARG A 144 7.05 2.35 0.15
C ARG A 144 7.66 2.15 -1.24
N GLY A 145 8.19 0.95 -1.52
CA GLY A 145 8.78 0.59 -2.81
C GLY A 145 10.23 1.06 -2.99
N LYS A 146 10.85 0.71 -4.13
CA LYS A 146 12.27 0.98 -4.41
C LYS A 146 12.58 2.47 -4.51
N GLU A 147 11.60 3.24 -4.96
CA GLU A 147 11.71 4.67 -5.22
C GLU A 147 11.54 5.50 -3.95
N GLY A 148 11.13 4.89 -2.82
CA GLY A 148 11.04 5.59 -1.55
C GLY A 148 9.88 6.61 -1.49
N PHE A 149 8.89 6.53 -2.38
CA PHE A 149 7.81 7.53 -2.42
C PHE A 149 6.72 7.22 -1.40
N GLY A 150 6.51 8.13 -0.44
CA GLY A 150 5.46 8.00 0.57
C GLY A 150 5.79 8.81 1.82
N GLY A 151 4.84 8.92 2.75
CA GLY A 151 5.04 9.65 3.99
C GLY A 151 3.92 9.42 4.99
N LYS A 152 3.91 10.18 6.09
CA LYS A 152 2.88 10.11 7.15
C LYS A 152 1.57 10.76 6.70
N ILE A 153 0.93 10.18 5.69
CA ILE A 153 -0.32 10.67 5.09
C ILE A 153 -1.41 9.62 5.28
N ILE A 154 -2.62 10.07 5.63
CA ILE A 154 -3.84 9.28 5.64
C ILE A 154 -4.86 10.00 4.76
N GLN A 155 -5.47 9.29 3.82
CA GLN A 155 -6.48 9.85 2.93
C GLN A 155 -7.57 8.83 2.64
N LYS A 156 -8.83 9.28 2.61
CA LYS A 156 -9.97 8.44 2.20
C LYS A 156 -9.78 7.98 0.75
N VAL A 157 -9.92 6.69 0.51
CA VAL A 157 -9.83 6.10 -0.83
C VAL A 157 -11.12 6.40 -1.57
N THR A 158 -11.01 7.06 -2.73
CA THR A 158 -12.12 7.43 -3.60
C THR A 158 -12.21 6.54 -4.82
N SER A 159 -11.11 5.91 -5.25
CA SER A 159 -11.10 5.00 -6.39
C SER A 159 -9.89 4.08 -6.43
N PHE A 160 -10.08 2.89 -6.99
CA PHE A 160 -9.00 2.02 -7.45
C PHE A 160 -8.79 2.18 -8.97
N CYS A 161 -7.55 2.12 -9.43
CA CYS A 161 -7.21 2.20 -10.85
C CYS A 161 -6.24 1.07 -11.23
N PHE A 162 -6.75 0.07 -11.95
CA PHE A 162 -5.98 -1.05 -12.45
C PHE A 162 -5.36 -0.71 -13.80
N LEU A 163 -4.02 -0.70 -13.85
CA LEU A 163 -3.24 -0.36 -15.04
C LEU A 163 -3.07 -1.58 -15.95
N GLU A 164 -3.38 -1.41 -17.23
CA GLU A 164 -3.13 -2.37 -18.30
C GLU A 164 -2.31 -1.68 -19.41
N ARG A 165 -1.28 -2.35 -19.93
CA ARG A 165 -0.53 -1.78 -21.07
C ARG A 165 -1.40 -1.84 -22.34
N GLY A 166 -1.42 -0.75 -23.09
CA GLY A 166 -2.11 -0.69 -24.37
C GLY A 166 -1.48 0.30 -25.35
N LYS A 167 -1.89 0.20 -26.62
CA LYS A 167 -1.52 1.18 -27.65
C LYS A 167 -2.30 2.49 -27.46
N ASP A 168 -3.58 2.36 -27.14
CA ASP A 168 -4.51 3.47 -26.95
C ASP A 168 -4.83 3.70 -25.47
N ASN A 169 -5.07 4.96 -25.12
CA ASN A 169 -5.44 5.37 -23.76
C ASN A 169 -6.96 5.33 -23.60
N ASN A 170 -7.46 4.49 -22.69
CA ASN A 170 -8.88 4.45 -22.33
C ASN A 170 -9.05 4.07 -20.86
N ILE A 171 -10.02 4.68 -20.20
CA ILE A 171 -10.43 4.34 -18.84
C ILE A 171 -11.90 3.94 -18.81
N LYS A 172 -12.20 2.81 -18.18
CA LYS A 172 -13.57 2.34 -17.98
C LYS A 172 -13.76 1.87 -16.54
N LYS A 173 -14.97 2.02 -16.02
CA LYS A 173 -15.35 1.42 -14.73
C LYS A 173 -15.32 -0.11 -14.86
N ILE A 174 -14.90 -0.79 -13.81
CA ILE A 174 -14.85 -2.26 -13.74
C ILE A 174 -16.18 -2.78 -13.21
N GLU A 175 -16.66 -3.89 -13.79
CA GLU A 175 -17.83 -4.61 -13.30
C GLU A 175 -17.53 -5.31 -11.97
N LYS A 176 -18.56 -5.44 -11.10
CA LYS A 176 -18.38 -5.89 -9.71
C LYS A 176 -17.67 -7.23 -9.57
N ASP A 177 -18.00 -8.20 -10.41
CA ASP A 177 -17.40 -9.55 -10.35
C ASP A 177 -15.92 -9.56 -10.77
N GLU A 178 -15.54 -8.69 -11.71
CA GLU A 178 -14.15 -8.52 -12.12
C GLU A 178 -13.36 -7.75 -11.06
N GLU A 179 -13.98 -6.72 -10.47
CA GLU A 179 -13.41 -5.89 -9.40
C GLU A 179 -12.99 -6.74 -8.20
N LEU A 180 -13.85 -7.64 -7.70
CA LEU A 180 -13.51 -8.49 -6.56
C LEU A 180 -12.28 -9.37 -6.84
N LYS A 181 -12.22 -10.00 -8.02
CA LYS A 181 -11.07 -10.85 -8.42
C LYS A 181 -9.77 -10.05 -8.48
N LEU A 182 -9.84 -8.81 -8.96
CA LEU A 182 -8.69 -7.94 -9.06
C LEU A 182 -8.24 -7.42 -7.69
N LEU A 183 -9.16 -7.04 -6.80
CA LEU A 183 -8.86 -6.63 -5.44
C LEU A 183 -8.25 -7.78 -4.62
N LEU A 184 -8.79 -9.00 -4.75
CA LEU A 184 -8.29 -10.18 -4.06
C LEU A 184 -6.82 -10.48 -4.39
N LYS A 185 -6.38 -10.22 -5.63
CA LYS A 185 -4.97 -10.38 -6.04
C LYS A 185 -4.03 -9.35 -5.41
N GLN A 186 -4.55 -8.24 -4.92
CA GLN A 186 -3.76 -7.13 -4.39
C GLN A 186 -3.76 -7.09 -2.86
N ILE A 187 -4.72 -7.71 -2.18
CA ILE A 187 -4.76 -7.75 -0.71
C ILE A 187 -3.83 -8.83 -0.16
N TYR A 188 -3.18 -8.57 0.97
CA TYR A 188 -2.43 -9.59 1.71
C TYR A 188 -3.41 -10.54 2.40
N LEU A 189 -3.23 -11.86 2.21
CA LEU A 189 -4.00 -12.90 2.88
C LEU A 189 -3.19 -13.46 4.05
N PRO A 190 -3.63 -13.25 5.31
CA PRO A 190 -2.96 -13.79 6.49
C PRO A 190 -3.17 -15.30 6.62
N ASN A 191 -2.31 -15.95 7.40
CA ASN A 191 -2.36 -17.41 7.60
C ASN A 191 -3.36 -17.83 8.69
N GLU A 192 -3.59 -16.96 9.68
CA GLU A 192 -4.50 -17.26 10.79
C GLU A 192 -5.97 -17.08 10.36
N GLU A 193 -6.81 -18.05 10.70
CA GLU A 193 -8.20 -18.13 10.21
C GLU A 193 -9.03 -16.90 10.58
N LYS A 194 -8.93 -16.39 11.82
CA LYS A 194 -9.69 -15.19 12.22
C LYS A 194 -9.19 -13.94 11.50
N ALA A 195 -7.87 -13.79 11.32
CA ALA A 195 -7.29 -12.71 10.54
C ALA A 195 -7.74 -12.79 9.07
N MET A 196 -7.84 -14.01 8.52
CA MET A 196 -8.32 -14.23 7.15
C MET A 196 -9.80 -13.85 7.02
N GLN A 197 -10.65 -14.24 7.97
CA GLN A 197 -12.06 -13.85 8.00
C GLN A 197 -12.21 -12.32 8.02
N LYS A 198 -11.48 -11.62 8.90
CA LYS A 198 -11.46 -10.15 8.93
C LYS A 198 -10.97 -9.51 7.64
N THR A 199 -10.12 -10.21 6.89
CA THR A 199 -9.63 -9.74 5.59
C THR A 199 -10.70 -9.88 4.50
N PHE A 200 -11.56 -10.90 4.59
CA PHE A 200 -12.75 -11.01 3.74
C PHE A 200 -13.79 -9.93 4.06
N ASP A 201 -14.06 -9.66 5.34
CA ASP A 201 -14.89 -8.52 5.75
C ASP A 201 -14.33 -7.20 5.19
N PHE A 202 -13.00 -7.09 5.14
CA PHE A 202 -12.33 -5.93 4.56
C PHE A 202 -12.59 -5.79 3.05
N LEU A 203 -12.56 -6.90 2.30
CA LEU A 203 -12.86 -6.90 0.86
C LEU A 203 -14.27 -6.40 0.55
N GLU A 204 -15.24 -6.71 1.41
CA GLU A 204 -16.62 -6.20 1.28
C GLU A 204 -16.70 -4.67 1.35
N GLU A 205 -15.85 -4.03 2.16
CA GLU A 205 -15.74 -2.56 2.18
C GLU A 205 -15.00 -2.02 0.95
N LEU A 206 -13.99 -2.74 0.44
CA LEU A 206 -13.25 -2.31 -0.74
C LEU A 206 -14.12 -2.28 -2.00
N VAL A 207 -14.99 -3.29 -2.20
CA VAL A 207 -15.88 -3.34 -3.37
C VAL A 207 -16.94 -2.23 -3.35
N LYS A 208 -17.11 -1.47 -2.27
CA LYS A 208 -18.00 -0.29 -2.27
C LYS A 208 -17.36 0.91 -2.97
N ILE A 209 -16.03 0.93 -3.09
CA ILE A 209 -15.25 1.99 -3.74
C ILE A 209 -15.19 1.69 -5.24
N PRO A 210 -15.38 2.66 -6.13
CA PRO A 210 -15.34 2.39 -7.57
C PRO A 210 -13.92 2.01 -8.04
N ALA A 211 -13.79 0.86 -8.71
CA ALA A 211 -12.62 0.50 -9.48
C ALA A 211 -12.74 0.86 -10.97
N TYR A 212 -11.61 1.25 -11.55
CA TYR A 212 -11.46 1.57 -12.96
C TYR A 212 -10.30 0.78 -13.57
N LYS A 213 -10.45 0.38 -14.83
CA LYS A 213 -9.36 -0.17 -15.63
C LYS A 213 -8.86 0.91 -16.56
N LEU A 214 -7.59 1.27 -16.43
CA LEU A 214 -6.90 2.21 -17.29
C LEU A 214 -5.98 1.42 -18.22
N LYS A 215 -6.35 1.36 -19.49
CA LYS A 215 -5.46 0.91 -20.56
C LYS A 215 -4.66 2.12 -21.02
N CYS A 216 -3.33 2.05 -20.96
CA CYS A 216 -2.50 3.19 -21.31
C CYS A 216 -1.20 2.85 -22.01
N ASN A 217 -0.77 3.78 -22.87
CA ASN A 217 0.60 3.88 -23.38
C ASN A 217 1.48 4.72 -22.44
N MET A 218 2.73 4.98 -22.81
CA MET A 218 3.66 5.76 -21.97
C MET A 218 3.65 7.27 -22.24
N ASN A 219 2.73 7.76 -23.09
CA ASN A 219 2.70 9.16 -23.48
C ASN A 219 2.00 10.02 -22.42
N SER A 220 2.24 11.33 -22.45
CA SER A 220 1.67 12.30 -21.50
C SER A 220 0.13 12.32 -21.52
N ASP A 221 -0.51 11.97 -22.64
CA ASP A 221 -1.97 11.92 -22.73
C ASP A 221 -2.61 10.83 -21.86
N ALA A 222 -1.86 9.81 -21.43
CA ALA A 222 -2.34 8.83 -20.46
C ALA A 222 -2.76 9.48 -19.14
N PHE A 223 -2.04 10.53 -18.71
CA PHE A 223 -2.40 11.32 -17.54
C PHE A 223 -3.77 11.97 -17.71
N LYS A 224 -4.05 12.60 -18.86
CA LYS A 224 -5.33 13.29 -19.10
C LYS A 224 -6.52 12.33 -19.04
N VAL A 225 -6.39 11.16 -19.67
CA VAL A 225 -7.42 10.12 -19.64
C VAL A 225 -7.65 9.62 -18.21
N ALA A 226 -6.58 9.32 -17.47
CA ALA A 226 -6.67 8.90 -16.08
C ALA A 226 -7.30 9.99 -15.20
N PHE A 227 -6.85 11.24 -15.34
CA PHE A 227 -7.32 12.37 -14.55
C PHE A 227 -8.82 12.60 -14.77
N ASN A 228 -9.27 12.66 -16.01
CA ASN A 228 -10.68 12.88 -16.34
C ASN A 228 -11.59 11.73 -15.87
N GLY A 229 -11.09 10.49 -15.83
CA GLY A 229 -11.88 9.34 -15.38
C GLY A 229 -11.91 9.15 -13.86
N LEU A 230 -10.86 9.59 -13.14
CA LEU A 230 -10.68 9.35 -11.70
C LEU A 230 -11.00 10.58 -10.85
N ILE A 231 -10.70 11.78 -11.34
CA ILE A 231 -11.00 13.04 -10.67
C ILE A 231 -12.31 13.57 -11.24
N LYS A 232 -13.38 13.48 -10.46
CA LYS A 232 -14.63 14.15 -10.82
C LYS A 232 -14.45 15.64 -10.61
N SER A 233 -14.75 16.43 -11.64
CA SER A 233 -15.03 17.86 -11.47
C SER A 233 -16.21 17.98 -10.51
N GLU A 234 -16.09 18.81 -9.48
CA GLU A 234 -17.25 19.25 -8.72
C GLU A 234 -18.27 19.80 -9.73
N ARG A 235 -19.44 19.17 -9.80
CA ARG A 235 -20.62 19.70 -10.49
C ARG A 235 -21.39 20.55 -9.53
#